data_AF-A0A2G6WXK9-F1
#
_entry.id   AF-A0A2G6WXK9-F1
#
_cell.length_a   1.000
_cell.length_b   1.000
_cell.length_c   1.000
_cell.angle_alpha   90.00
_cell.angle_beta   90.00
_cell.angle_gamma   90.00
#
_symmetry.space_group_name_H-M   'P 1'
#
loop_
_entity.id
_entity.type
_entity.pdbx_description
1 polymer ?
#
loop_
_entity_poly.entity_id
_entity_poly.type
_entity_poly.pdbx_seq_one_letter_code
_entity_poly.pdbx_strand_id
1 'polypeptide(L)'
;MRGAGWRFWGLCVGAGVLSILTGCASVTHGTTQNVKIETLSPEGKVVDGARCRVSNDRMDAVVRSGLTLPVRRSGDNLNIECTQAGQPPARGQAISRANVGLVGNVMIGGLIGVAIDSGTGAGFNYPSWIRLIFGEVRSFDRTAQTGDEATVGMKTGTTEMAAAPAPKTAAAPVPVPAPAPAVVAPAPPPSSLLPPVAVAPAAPARPAPAAPSAAPDARVSMDDLRGLLPAKP
;
A
#
# COMPACT_ATOMS: atom_id res chain seq x y z
N MET A 1 -3.59 50.60 -38.01
CA MET A 1 -4.22 50.11 -36.76
C MET A 1 -4.68 48.65 -36.93
N ARG A 2 -3.79 47.66 -36.82
CA ARG A 2 -4.09 46.22 -36.68
C ARG A 2 -2.85 45.54 -36.08
N GLY A 3 -2.99 44.74 -35.02
CA GLY A 3 -1.91 43.81 -34.64
C GLY A 3 -1.70 43.40 -33.18
N ALA A 4 -2.51 43.83 -32.20
CA ALA A 4 -2.20 43.57 -30.78
C ALA A 4 -3.11 42.54 -30.06
N GLY A 5 -4.02 41.87 -30.76
CA GLY A 5 -5.05 41.02 -30.11
C GLY A 5 -4.71 39.53 -29.92
N TRP A 6 -3.81 38.95 -30.71
CA TRP A 6 -3.59 37.48 -30.73
C TRP A 6 -2.50 36.96 -29.79
N ARG A 7 -1.64 37.84 -29.25
CA ARG A 7 -0.50 37.42 -28.41
C ARG A 7 -0.90 37.19 -26.96
N PHE A 8 -1.99 37.80 -26.50
CA PHE A 8 -2.42 37.70 -25.09
C PHE A 8 -3.24 36.44 -24.80
N TRP A 9 -3.93 35.88 -25.79
CA TRP A 9 -4.76 34.68 -25.57
C TRP A 9 -3.96 33.38 -25.55
N GLY A 10 -2.83 33.31 -26.29
CA GLY A 10 -1.92 32.16 -26.25
C GLY A 10 -1.14 32.02 -24.93
N LEU A 11 -0.89 33.12 -24.23
CA LEU A 11 -0.14 33.13 -22.97
C LEU A 11 -0.95 32.61 -21.76
N CYS A 12 -2.26 32.85 -21.72
CA CYS A 12 -3.13 32.30 -20.67
C CYS A 12 -3.38 30.80 -20.83
N VAL A 13 -3.43 30.28 -22.06
CA VAL A 13 -3.59 28.84 -22.31
C VAL A 13 -2.31 28.06 -22.02
N GLY A 14 -1.14 28.65 -22.30
CA GLY A 14 0.16 28.01 -22.00
C GLY A 14 0.46 27.87 -20.50
N ALA A 15 0.09 28.86 -19.68
CA ALA A 15 0.35 28.84 -18.23
C ALA A 15 -0.58 27.88 -17.45
N GLY A 16 -1.79 27.62 -17.96
CA GLY A 16 -2.73 26.68 -17.33
C GLY A 16 -2.30 25.21 -17.46
N VAL A 17 -1.74 24.82 -18.62
CA VAL A 17 -1.32 23.43 -18.91
C VAL A 17 -0.08 23.02 -18.11
N LEU A 18 0.81 23.96 -17.78
CA LEU A 18 2.04 23.66 -17.02
C LEU A 18 1.80 23.51 -15.51
N SER A 19 0.64 23.93 -15.01
CA SER A 19 0.28 23.89 -13.58
C SER A 19 -0.26 22.53 -13.11
N ILE A 20 -0.45 21.57 -14.03
CA ILE A 20 -1.06 20.25 -13.73
C ILE A 20 0.01 19.17 -13.44
N LEU A 21 1.30 19.48 -13.61
CA LEU A 21 2.40 18.52 -13.44
C LEU A 21 3.12 18.56 -12.08
N THR A 22 2.74 19.46 -11.17
CA THR A 22 3.32 19.53 -9.80
C THR A 22 2.55 18.74 -8.75
N GLY A 23 1.56 17.94 -9.17
CA GLY A 23 0.94 16.95 -8.30
C GLY A 23 1.91 15.81 -8.01
N CYS A 24 2.54 15.80 -6.83
CA CYS A 24 3.17 14.62 -6.25
C CYS A 24 2.11 13.56 -5.90
N ALA A 25 1.36 13.07 -6.87
CA ALA A 25 0.48 11.94 -6.72
C ALA A 25 1.35 10.68 -6.82
N SER A 26 1.95 10.25 -5.71
CA SER A 26 2.50 8.90 -5.60
C SER A 26 1.33 7.92 -5.61
N VAL A 27 0.75 7.69 -6.79
CA VAL A 27 -0.16 6.59 -7.09
C VAL A 27 0.69 5.43 -7.57
N THR A 28 1.63 5.03 -6.72
CA THR A 28 2.13 3.65 -6.77
C THR A 28 1.43 2.93 -5.64
N HIS A 29 0.28 2.31 -5.94
CA HIS A 29 -0.37 1.40 -5.02
C HIS A 29 0.53 0.17 -4.83
N GLY A 30 1.51 0.30 -3.94
CA GLY A 30 2.41 -0.79 -3.60
C GLY A 30 1.62 -1.98 -3.02
N THR A 31 2.22 -3.16 -3.12
CA THR A 31 1.70 -4.41 -2.53
C THR A 31 1.88 -4.47 -1.01
N THR A 32 2.41 -3.40 -0.41
CA THR A 32 2.63 -3.23 1.02
C THR A 32 1.95 -1.96 1.52
N GLN A 33 1.50 -1.98 2.78
CA GLN A 33 1.00 -0.81 3.49
C GLN A 33 1.58 -0.75 4.90
N ASN A 34 1.80 0.46 5.40
CA ASN A 34 2.22 0.64 6.78
C ASN A 34 1.02 0.54 7.73
N VAL A 35 1.10 -0.33 8.74
CA VAL A 35 0.07 -0.53 9.76
C VAL A 35 0.70 -0.37 11.14
N LYS A 36 0.13 0.52 11.96
CA LYS A 36 0.47 0.68 13.37
C LYS A 36 -0.38 -0.25 14.22
N ILE A 37 0.27 -1.05 15.07
CA ILE A 37 -0.40 -1.94 16.01
C ILE A 37 -0.15 -1.45 17.42
N GLU A 38 -1.22 -1.05 18.09
CA GLU A 38 -1.21 -0.59 19.48
C GLU A 38 -2.01 -1.56 20.34
N THR A 39 -1.57 -1.78 21.58
CA THR A 39 -2.24 -2.65 22.54
C THR A 39 -2.59 -1.87 23.79
N LEU A 40 -3.78 -2.11 24.34
CA LEU A 40 -4.25 -1.57 25.60
C LEU A 40 -4.47 -2.67 26.62
N SER A 41 -4.30 -2.34 27.90
CA SER A 41 -4.82 -3.13 29.01
C SER A 41 -6.36 -3.07 29.06
N PRO A 42 -7.02 -3.97 29.80
CA PRO A 42 -8.47 -3.91 30.01
C PRO A 42 -8.93 -2.57 30.62
N GLU A 43 -8.06 -1.89 31.37
CA GLU A 43 -8.30 -0.58 31.97
C GLU A 43 -8.03 0.59 31.01
N GLY A 44 -7.71 0.30 29.75
CA GLY A 44 -7.48 1.29 28.70
C GLY A 44 -6.08 1.92 28.69
N LYS A 45 -5.12 1.39 29.44
CA LYS A 45 -3.74 1.90 29.45
C LYS A 45 -2.95 1.34 28.28
N VAL A 46 -2.16 2.17 27.60
CA VAL A 46 -1.26 1.71 26.52
C VAL A 46 -0.21 0.75 27.10
N VAL A 47 -0.03 -0.38 26.41
CA VAL A 47 0.98 -1.39 26.74
C VAL A 47 1.86 -1.56 25.51
N ASP A 48 3.10 -1.08 25.57
CA ASP A 48 4.06 -1.20 24.48
C ASP A 48 4.92 -2.48 24.61
N GLY A 49 5.51 -2.92 23.49
CA GLY A 49 6.47 -4.03 23.49
C GLY A 49 5.85 -5.43 23.58
N ALA A 50 4.52 -5.55 23.52
CA ALA A 50 3.86 -6.84 23.45
C ALA A 50 4.27 -7.61 22.19
N ARG A 51 4.40 -8.93 22.29
CA ARG A 51 4.76 -9.78 21.16
C ARG A 51 3.53 -10.02 20.31
N CYS A 52 3.48 -9.45 19.11
CA CYS A 52 2.35 -9.56 18.20
C CYS A 52 2.72 -10.40 16.98
N ARG A 53 1.99 -11.49 16.73
CA ARG A 53 2.04 -12.22 15.46
C ARG A 53 1.00 -11.62 14.51
N VAL A 54 1.45 -11.24 13.32
CA VAL A 54 0.66 -10.58 12.27
C VAL A 54 0.74 -11.45 11.03
N SER A 55 -0.41 -11.92 10.54
CA SER A 55 -0.44 -12.91 9.46
C SER A 55 -1.63 -12.75 8.52
N ASN A 56 -1.40 -13.07 7.26
CA ASN A 56 -2.40 -13.35 6.22
C ASN A 56 -1.83 -14.45 5.28
N ASP A 57 -2.45 -14.69 4.13
CA ASP A 57 -1.99 -15.63 3.10
C ASP A 57 -0.64 -15.27 2.46
N ARG A 58 -0.09 -14.07 2.72
CA ARG A 58 1.12 -13.54 2.05
C ARG A 58 2.23 -13.15 2.99
N MET A 59 1.97 -13.11 4.30
CA MET A 59 2.98 -12.85 5.31
C MET A 59 2.61 -13.51 6.62
N ASP A 60 3.65 -13.83 7.39
CA ASP A 60 3.56 -14.19 8.79
C ASP A 60 4.80 -13.61 9.48
N ALA A 61 4.58 -12.65 10.37
CA ALA A 61 5.65 -11.92 11.03
C ALA A 61 5.35 -11.74 12.52
N VAL A 62 6.41 -11.66 13.32
CA VAL A 62 6.32 -11.29 14.73
C VAL A 62 6.94 -9.92 14.92
N VAL A 63 6.17 -9.02 15.53
CA VAL A 63 6.53 -7.62 15.76
C VAL A 63 6.26 -7.23 17.22
N ARG A 64 6.70 -6.04 17.61
CA ARG A 64 6.41 -5.44 18.90
C ARG A 64 5.27 -4.43 18.76
N SER A 65 4.32 -4.44 19.70
CA SER A 65 3.29 -3.40 19.76
C SER A 65 3.90 -2.02 20.02
N GLY A 66 3.21 -0.97 19.55
CA GLY A 66 3.68 0.42 19.58
C GLY A 66 4.42 0.84 18.31
N LEU A 67 4.79 -0.11 17.45
CA LEU A 67 5.51 0.14 16.20
C LEU A 67 4.60 0.10 14.98
N THR A 68 5.05 0.77 13.92
CA THR A 68 4.49 0.67 12.57
C THR A 68 5.27 -0.37 11.78
N LEU A 69 4.58 -1.29 11.10
CA LEU A 69 5.20 -2.28 10.23
C LEU A 69 4.67 -2.24 8.81
N PRO A 70 5.49 -2.60 7.81
CA PRO A 70 5.00 -2.85 6.46
C PRO A 70 4.28 -4.20 6.39
N VAL A 71 2.99 -4.17 6.11
CA VAL A 71 2.11 -5.34 5.94
C VAL A 71 1.89 -5.60 4.45
N ARG A 72 2.05 -6.85 4.00
CA ARG A 72 1.68 -7.27 2.64
C ARG A 72 0.15 -7.24 2.51
N ARG A 73 -0.35 -6.47 1.54
CA ARG A 73 -1.78 -6.40 1.23
C ARG A 73 -2.27 -7.73 0.66
N SER A 74 -3.49 -8.10 0.99
CA SER A 74 -4.17 -9.27 0.44
C SER A 74 -5.69 -9.10 0.47
N GLY A 75 -6.40 -9.90 -0.32
CA GLY A 75 -7.85 -10.04 -0.23
C GLY A 75 -8.31 -10.74 1.05
N ASP A 76 -7.43 -11.52 1.69
CA ASP A 76 -7.73 -12.19 2.96
C ASP A 76 -7.57 -11.26 4.16
N ASN A 77 -8.28 -11.58 5.25
CA ASN A 77 -8.22 -10.80 6.49
C ASN A 77 -6.83 -10.90 7.15
N LEU A 78 -6.41 -9.81 7.74
CA LEU A 78 -5.18 -9.75 8.52
C LEU A 78 -5.47 -10.19 9.96
N ASN A 79 -4.91 -11.32 10.36
CA ASN A 79 -5.01 -11.85 11.72
C ASN A 79 -3.87 -11.33 12.57
N ILE A 80 -4.20 -10.81 13.76
CA ILE A 80 -3.25 -10.26 14.71
C ILE A 80 -3.48 -10.91 16.08
N GLU A 81 -2.43 -11.44 16.68
CA GLU A 81 -2.46 -11.99 18.03
C GLU A 81 -1.30 -11.43 18.84
N CYS A 82 -1.61 -10.63 19.86
CA CYS A 82 -0.65 -10.01 20.74
C CYS A 82 -0.66 -10.68 22.12
N THR A 83 0.52 -11.04 22.60
CA THR A 83 0.74 -11.68 23.90
C THR A 83 1.67 -10.83 24.77
N GLN A 84 1.34 -10.75 26.05
CA GLN A 84 2.12 -10.08 27.07
C GLN A 84 2.06 -10.91 28.36
N ALA A 85 3.16 -10.96 29.12
CA ALA A 85 3.20 -11.69 30.37
C ALA A 85 2.17 -11.14 31.36
N GLY A 86 1.40 -12.04 31.99
CA GLY A 86 0.36 -11.66 32.97
C GLY A 86 -0.92 -11.09 32.36
N GLN A 87 -1.09 -11.12 31.04
CA GLN A 87 -2.30 -10.66 30.35
C GLN A 87 -2.87 -11.76 29.43
N PRO A 88 -4.19 -11.93 29.36
CA PRO A 88 -4.81 -12.78 28.34
C PRO A 88 -4.52 -12.23 26.93
N PRO A 89 -4.29 -13.07 25.90
CA PRO A 89 -3.89 -12.61 24.57
C PRO A 89 -4.89 -11.64 23.92
N ALA A 90 -4.44 -10.53 23.35
CA ALA A 90 -5.31 -9.68 22.55
C ALA A 90 -5.39 -10.22 21.12
N ARG A 91 -6.60 -10.47 20.59
CA ARG A 91 -6.79 -10.96 19.23
C ARG A 91 -7.56 -9.97 18.36
N GLY A 92 -7.10 -9.80 17.14
CA GLY A 92 -7.65 -8.91 16.16
C GLY A 92 -7.81 -9.56 14.80
N GLN A 93 -8.90 -9.25 14.11
CA GLN A 93 -9.04 -9.54 12.70
C GLN A 93 -9.35 -8.23 11.95
N ALA A 94 -8.39 -7.76 11.17
CA ALA A 94 -8.58 -6.62 10.29
C ALA A 94 -9.16 -7.10 8.96
N ILE A 95 -10.36 -6.62 8.63
CA ILE A 95 -11.09 -6.98 7.43
C ILE A 95 -10.41 -6.31 6.24
N SER A 96 -10.07 -7.11 5.23
CA SER A 96 -9.55 -6.56 3.98
C SER A 96 -10.65 -5.87 3.20
N ARG A 97 -10.39 -4.66 2.71
CA ARG A 97 -11.32 -3.94 1.82
C ARG A 97 -10.65 -3.56 0.53
N ALA A 98 -11.40 -3.66 -0.56
CA ALA A 98 -10.97 -3.14 -1.85
C ALA A 98 -10.73 -1.63 -1.70
N ASN A 99 -9.55 -1.17 -2.11
CA ASN A 99 -9.21 0.24 -2.09
C ASN A 99 -9.98 0.97 -3.19
N VAL A 100 -10.50 2.16 -2.89
CA VAL A 100 -11.18 3.01 -3.89
C VAL A 100 -10.22 3.39 -5.03
N GLY A 101 -8.90 3.35 -4.80
CA GLY A 101 -7.88 3.48 -5.86
C GLY A 101 -7.91 2.40 -6.95
N LEU A 102 -8.55 1.25 -6.68
CA LEU A 102 -8.87 0.25 -7.71
C LEU A 102 -9.76 0.86 -8.80
N VAL A 103 -10.61 1.82 -8.46
CA VAL A 103 -11.47 2.55 -9.41
C VAL A 103 -10.64 3.47 -10.33
N GLY A 104 -9.51 4.01 -9.86
CA GLY A 104 -8.61 4.83 -10.69
C GLY A 104 -7.85 3.99 -11.73
N ASN A 105 -7.36 2.81 -11.33
CA ASN A 105 -6.71 1.87 -12.25
C ASN A 105 -7.70 1.18 -13.21
N VAL A 106 -8.98 1.04 -12.85
CA VAL A 106 -10.03 0.64 -13.80
C VAL A 106 -10.15 1.65 -14.94
N MET A 107 -10.02 2.95 -14.64
CA MET A 107 -10.13 4.02 -15.65
C MET A 107 -8.88 4.14 -16.55
N ILE A 108 -7.70 3.71 -16.08
CA ILE A 108 -6.45 3.78 -16.85
C ILE A 108 -6.05 2.42 -17.48
N GLY A 109 -6.42 1.29 -16.87
CA GLY A 109 -5.98 -0.07 -17.26
C GLY A 109 -7.10 -1.09 -17.53
N GLY A 110 -8.37 -0.71 -17.42
CA GLY A 110 -9.52 -1.57 -17.74
C GLY A 110 -9.63 -2.84 -16.87
N LEU A 111 -10.38 -3.85 -17.36
CA LEU A 111 -10.59 -5.14 -16.68
C LEU A 111 -9.27 -5.87 -16.35
N ILE A 112 -8.23 -5.67 -17.17
CA ILE A 112 -6.90 -6.27 -16.97
C ILE A 112 -6.25 -5.71 -15.71
N GLY A 113 -6.37 -4.40 -15.46
CA GLY A 113 -5.88 -3.75 -14.24
C GLY A 113 -6.50 -4.33 -12.98
N VAL A 114 -7.82 -4.56 -12.97
CA VAL A 114 -8.52 -5.19 -11.83
C VAL A 114 -8.00 -6.59 -11.55
N ALA A 115 -7.83 -7.42 -12.59
CA ALA A 115 -7.38 -8.80 -12.42
C ALA A 115 -5.96 -8.89 -11.82
N ILE A 116 -5.03 -8.06 -12.31
CA ILE A 116 -3.64 -8.04 -11.81
C ILE A 116 -3.58 -7.43 -10.40
N ASP A 117 -4.33 -6.37 -10.13
CA ASP A 117 -4.35 -5.70 -8.83
C ASP A 117 -4.97 -6.58 -7.74
N SER A 118 -5.96 -7.41 -8.08
CA SER A 118 -6.53 -8.42 -7.18
C SER A 118 -5.55 -9.58 -6.97
N GLY A 119 -4.91 -10.09 -8.03
CA GLY A 119 -3.94 -11.18 -7.93
C GLY A 119 -2.71 -10.82 -7.10
N THR A 120 -2.15 -9.62 -7.30
CA THR A 120 -1.04 -9.07 -6.51
C THR A 120 -1.49 -8.46 -5.18
N GLY A 121 -2.80 -8.35 -4.96
CA GLY A 121 -3.47 -7.71 -3.84
C GLY A 121 -3.14 -6.24 -3.60
N ALA A 122 -2.52 -5.56 -4.57
CA ALA A 122 -2.34 -4.11 -4.58
C ALA A 122 -3.68 -3.35 -4.43
N GLY A 123 -4.77 -3.98 -4.90
CA GLY A 123 -6.14 -3.48 -4.81
C GLY A 123 -6.81 -3.55 -3.43
N PHE A 124 -6.16 -4.09 -2.41
CA PHE A 124 -6.74 -4.25 -1.06
C PHE A 124 -6.05 -3.41 0.00
N ASN A 125 -6.71 -3.20 1.13
CA ASN A 125 -6.26 -2.34 2.21
C ASN A 125 -6.80 -2.80 3.56
N TYR A 126 -5.99 -2.72 4.62
CA TYR A 126 -6.38 -2.91 6.02
C TYR A 126 -6.30 -1.60 6.80
N PRO A 127 -7.06 -1.37 7.89
CA PRO A 127 -6.91 -0.17 8.74
C PRO A 127 -5.45 0.19 9.02
N SER A 128 -5.08 1.47 8.89
CA SER A 128 -3.67 1.90 9.07
C SER A 128 -3.24 1.97 10.53
N TRP A 129 -4.20 2.06 11.47
CA TRP A 129 -3.94 2.01 12.91
C TRP A 129 -4.97 1.14 13.61
N ILE A 130 -4.49 0.04 14.19
CA ILE A 130 -5.29 -0.97 14.89
C ILE A 130 -4.98 -0.91 16.38
N ARG A 131 -6.02 -0.84 17.21
CA ARG A 131 -5.91 -0.84 18.66
C ARG A 131 -6.56 -2.07 19.27
N LEU A 132 -5.74 -2.96 19.83
CA LEU A 132 -6.15 -4.20 20.45
C LEU A 132 -6.27 -4.03 21.96
N ILE A 133 -7.15 -4.81 22.59
CA ILE A 133 -7.30 -4.84 24.05
C ILE A 133 -7.00 -6.26 24.54
N PHE A 134 -6.11 -6.41 25.50
CA PHE A 134 -5.85 -7.71 26.13
C PHE A 134 -7.13 -8.26 26.74
N GLY A 135 -7.39 -9.55 26.52
CA GLY A 135 -8.63 -10.18 26.96
C GLY A 135 -9.75 -10.12 25.93
N GLU A 136 -9.57 -9.48 24.77
CA GLU A 136 -10.62 -9.33 23.77
C GLU A 136 -10.26 -9.94 22.42
N VAL A 137 -11.30 -10.38 21.71
CA VAL A 137 -11.27 -10.62 20.26
C VAL A 137 -12.02 -9.47 19.59
N ARG A 138 -11.36 -8.75 18.68
CA ARG A 138 -11.96 -7.60 17.98
C ARG A 138 -11.84 -7.71 16.47
N SER A 139 -12.86 -7.23 15.76
CA SER A 139 -12.84 -7.07 14.30
C SER A 139 -12.63 -5.59 13.93
N PHE A 140 -11.81 -5.32 12.93
CA PHE A 140 -11.50 -3.97 12.46
C PHE A 140 -11.87 -3.85 10.98
N ASP A 141 -12.96 -3.15 10.67
CA ASP A 141 -13.26 -2.77 9.28
C ASP A 141 -12.57 -1.43 8.97
N ARG A 142 -11.96 -1.35 7.77
CA ARG A 142 -11.39 -0.10 7.26
C ARG A 142 -12.45 1.00 7.12
N THR A 143 -13.70 0.66 6.88
CA THR A 143 -14.81 1.63 6.79
C THR A 143 -15.04 2.38 8.10
N ALA A 144 -14.62 1.84 9.24
CA ALA A 144 -14.73 2.48 10.55
C ALA A 144 -13.56 3.45 10.84
N GLN A 145 -12.57 3.54 9.96
CA GLN A 145 -11.43 4.43 10.16
C GLN A 145 -11.74 5.85 9.68
N THR A 146 -11.61 6.82 10.57
CA THR A 146 -11.76 8.26 10.26
C THR A 146 -10.38 8.92 10.27
N GLY A 147 -9.90 9.33 9.09
CA GLY A 147 -8.58 9.97 8.96
C GLY A 147 -7.44 9.10 9.51
N ASP A 148 -6.56 9.72 10.30
CA ASP A 148 -5.39 9.09 10.91
C ASP A 148 -5.63 8.60 12.34
N GLU A 149 -6.89 8.47 12.76
CA GLU A 149 -7.23 8.00 14.11
C GLU A 149 -7.13 6.47 14.25
N ALA A 150 -6.99 6.02 15.50
CA ALA A 150 -6.93 4.61 15.85
C ALA A 150 -8.30 3.94 15.68
N THR A 151 -8.34 2.86 14.90
CA THR A 151 -9.55 2.07 14.77
C THR A 151 -9.70 1.18 16.01
N VAL A 152 -10.72 1.45 16.82
CA VAL A 152 -10.98 0.75 18.08
C VAL A 152 -11.58 -0.66 17.83
N GLY A 153 -12.18 -0.89 16.66
CA GLY A 153 -12.74 -2.19 16.26
C GLY A 153 -13.98 -2.60 17.05
N MET A 154 -14.79 -3.52 16.51
CA MET A 154 -15.94 -4.08 17.21
C MET A 154 -15.51 -5.28 18.05
N LYS A 155 -15.93 -5.36 19.31
CA LYS A 155 -15.67 -6.55 20.14
C LYS A 155 -16.53 -7.72 19.63
N THR A 156 -15.88 -8.82 19.27
CA THR A 156 -16.51 -10.04 18.75
C THR A 156 -16.39 -11.20 19.74
N GLY A 157 -15.56 -11.07 20.77
CA GLY A 157 -15.43 -12.08 21.83
C GLY A 157 -14.44 -11.69 22.92
N THR A 158 -14.14 -12.67 23.77
CA THR A 158 -13.22 -12.55 24.91
C THR A 158 -12.17 -13.66 24.80
N THR A 159 -10.96 -13.38 25.25
CA THR A 159 -9.88 -14.35 25.36
C THR A 159 -9.54 -14.56 26.83
N GLU A 160 -9.31 -15.80 27.23
CA GLU A 160 -8.77 -16.11 28.55
C GLU A 160 -7.25 -16.31 28.50
N MET A 161 -6.61 -16.23 29.67
CA MET A 161 -5.22 -16.64 29.86
C MET A 161 -5.12 -18.14 29.61
N ALA A 162 -4.89 -18.51 28.35
CA ALA A 162 -4.42 -19.83 28.03
C ALA A 162 -2.99 -19.96 28.59
N ALA A 163 -2.74 -21.00 29.39
CA ALA A 163 -1.41 -21.58 29.46
C ALA A 163 -0.91 -21.76 28.01
N ALA A 164 0.35 -21.40 27.76
CA ALA A 164 0.97 -21.32 26.44
C ALA A 164 0.30 -22.24 25.41
N PRO A 165 -0.14 -21.72 24.24
CA PRO A 165 -0.88 -22.54 23.30
C PRO A 165 -0.03 -23.78 23.01
N ALA A 166 -0.57 -24.95 23.35
CA ALA A 166 -0.16 -26.17 22.67
C ALA A 166 -0.14 -25.82 21.18
N PRO A 167 0.94 -26.16 20.44
CA PRO A 167 0.98 -25.89 19.02
C PRO A 167 -0.33 -26.38 18.46
N LYS A 168 -1.09 -25.49 17.80
CA LYS A 168 -2.28 -25.89 17.06
C LYS A 168 -1.80 -27.08 16.24
N THR A 169 -2.29 -28.28 16.57
CA THR A 169 -2.17 -29.44 15.68
C THR A 169 -2.50 -28.87 14.33
N ALA A 170 -1.51 -28.89 13.42
CA ALA A 170 -1.74 -28.54 12.04
C ALA A 170 -3.07 -29.18 11.69
N ALA A 171 -4.05 -28.38 11.28
CA ALA A 171 -5.25 -28.92 10.68
C ALA A 171 -4.74 -29.98 9.71
N ALA A 172 -5.12 -31.25 9.96
CA ALA A 172 -4.66 -32.35 9.14
C ALA A 172 -4.81 -31.91 7.69
N PRO A 173 -3.79 -32.11 6.84
CA PRO A 173 -3.89 -31.70 5.45
C PRO A 173 -5.20 -32.28 4.94
N VAL A 174 -6.09 -31.41 4.47
CA VAL A 174 -7.29 -31.84 3.74
C VAL A 174 -6.77 -32.86 2.73
N PRO A 175 -7.27 -34.11 2.74
CA PRO A 175 -6.78 -35.11 1.81
C PRO A 175 -7.02 -34.54 0.42
N VAL A 176 -5.93 -34.19 -0.26
CA VAL A 176 -5.97 -33.82 -1.67
C VAL A 176 -6.55 -35.06 -2.35
N PRO A 177 -7.75 -34.98 -2.97
CA PRO A 177 -8.24 -36.12 -3.71
C PRO A 177 -7.20 -36.47 -4.77
N ALA A 178 -6.78 -37.73 -4.78
CA ALA A 178 -5.79 -38.24 -5.72
C ALA A 178 -6.18 -37.79 -7.14
N PRO A 179 -5.22 -37.32 -7.97
CA PRO A 179 -5.53 -36.98 -9.34
C PRO A 179 -6.06 -38.24 -10.04
N ALA A 180 -7.24 -38.13 -10.64
CA ALA A 180 -7.77 -39.14 -11.55
C ALA A 180 -6.70 -39.48 -12.61
N PRO A 181 -6.58 -40.75 -13.05
CA PRO A 181 -5.59 -41.12 -14.04
C PRO A 181 -5.78 -40.27 -15.30
N ALA A 182 -4.73 -39.54 -15.67
CA ALA A 182 -4.68 -38.76 -16.89
C ALA A 182 -4.94 -39.69 -18.08
N VAL A 183 -6.04 -39.44 -18.79
CA VAL A 183 -6.25 -39.99 -20.12
C VAL A 183 -5.14 -39.41 -20.99
N VAL A 184 -4.24 -40.26 -21.46
CA VAL A 184 -3.15 -39.90 -22.37
C VAL A 184 -3.79 -39.37 -23.65
N ALA A 185 -3.76 -38.05 -23.84
CA ALA A 185 -4.05 -37.44 -25.12
C ALA A 185 -2.90 -37.74 -26.10
N PRO A 186 -3.18 -38.03 -27.37
CA PRO A 186 -2.13 -38.29 -28.36
C PRO A 186 -1.29 -37.03 -28.63
N ALA A 187 0.00 -37.25 -28.87
CA ALA A 187 1.01 -36.23 -29.07
C ALA A 187 0.65 -35.23 -30.19
N PRO A 188 0.94 -33.92 -30.03
CA PRO A 188 0.81 -32.95 -31.11
C PRO A 188 1.89 -33.17 -32.20
N PRO A 189 1.60 -32.84 -33.47
CA PRO A 189 2.58 -32.95 -34.55
C PRO A 189 3.74 -31.96 -34.36
N PRO A 190 4.93 -32.24 -34.92
CA PRO A 190 6.10 -31.38 -34.77
C PRO A 190 5.89 -30.04 -35.49
N SER A 191 5.87 -28.95 -34.70
CA SER A 191 5.92 -27.59 -35.22
C SER A 191 7.24 -27.34 -35.93
N SER A 192 7.15 -26.85 -37.15
CA SER A 192 8.24 -26.40 -37.99
C SER A 192 9.08 -25.34 -37.27
N LEU A 193 10.39 -25.57 -37.26
CA LEU A 193 11.42 -24.65 -36.78
C LEU A 193 11.34 -23.33 -37.58
N LEU A 194 10.96 -22.25 -36.91
CA LEU A 194 11.24 -20.90 -37.40
C LEU A 194 12.76 -20.66 -37.30
N PRO A 195 13.40 -20.01 -38.29
CA PRO A 195 14.81 -19.70 -38.23
C PRO A 195 15.10 -18.69 -37.10
N PRO A 196 16.30 -18.74 -36.49
CA PRO A 196 16.68 -17.79 -35.45
C PRO A 196 16.76 -16.38 -36.02
N VAL A 197 15.98 -15.47 -35.44
CA VAL A 197 16.13 -14.03 -35.65
C VAL A 197 17.53 -13.64 -35.17
N ALA A 198 18.34 -13.11 -36.08
CA ALA A 198 19.67 -12.59 -35.77
C ALA A 198 19.55 -11.48 -34.71
N VAL A 199 20.16 -11.70 -33.55
CA VAL A 199 20.31 -10.69 -32.50
C VAL A 199 21.32 -9.66 -33.01
N ALA A 200 20.85 -8.48 -33.38
CA ALA A 200 21.71 -7.33 -33.64
C ALA A 200 22.47 -6.95 -32.35
N PRO A 201 23.78 -6.64 -32.42
CA PRO A 201 24.53 -6.23 -31.24
C PRO A 201 23.98 -4.91 -30.69
N ALA A 202 23.85 -4.85 -29.37
CA ALA A 202 23.44 -3.67 -28.63
C ALA A 202 24.38 -2.49 -28.97
N ALA A 203 23.80 -1.38 -29.42
CA ALA A 203 24.53 -0.13 -29.57
C ALA A 203 25.09 0.32 -28.21
N PRO A 204 26.30 0.88 -28.14
CA PRO A 204 26.85 1.37 -26.89
C PRO A 204 26.00 2.52 -26.35
N ALA A 205 25.74 2.47 -25.04
CA ALA A 205 25.03 3.50 -24.31
C ALA A 205 25.71 4.86 -24.53
N ARG A 206 24.94 5.84 -25.04
CA ARG A 206 25.38 7.24 -25.07
C ARG A 206 25.58 7.71 -23.62
N PRO A 207 26.68 8.43 -23.30
CA PRO A 207 26.85 9.02 -21.98
C PRO A 207 25.70 10.01 -21.71
N ALA A 208 25.14 9.92 -20.51
CA ALA A 208 24.14 10.86 -20.02
C ALA A 208 24.71 12.29 -20.03
N PRO A 209 23.92 13.32 -20.40
CA PRO A 209 24.36 14.70 -20.24
C PRO A 209 24.56 15.00 -18.75
N ALA A 210 25.69 15.65 -18.44
CA ALA A 210 26.01 16.11 -17.09
C ALA A 210 24.90 17.02 -16.55
N ALA A 211 24.53 16.81 -15.29
CA ALA A 211 23.61 17.68 -14.58
C ALA A 211 24.14 19.13 -14.57
N PRO A 212 23.31 20.15 -14.81
CA PRO A 212 23.73 21.53 -14.64
C PRO A 212 24.06 21.77 -13.17
N SER A 213 25.28 22.24 -12.92
CA SER A 213 25.72 22.71 -11.60
C SER A 213 24.76 23.79 -11.10
N ALA A 214 24.31 23.65 -9.86
CA ALA A 214 23.49 24.65 -9.18
C ALA A 214 24.18 26.02 -9.25
N ALA A 215 23.50 27.00 -9.85
CA ALA A 215 23.89 28.40 -9.75
C ALA A 215 23.76 28.85 -8.28
N PRO A 216 24.63 29.76 -7.79
CA PRO A 216 24.54 30.26 -6.43
C PRO A 216 23.25 31.05 -6.23
N ASP A 217 22.63 30.85 -5.07
CA ASP A 217 21.43 31.54 -4.60
C ASP A 217 21.47 33.03 -4.92
N ALA A 218 20.67 33.46 -5.90
CA ALA A 218 20.30 34.86 -6.05
C ALA A 218 19.35 35.22 -4.91
N ARG A 219 19.94 35.53 -3.74
CA ARG A 219 19.21 36.15 -2.63
C ARG A 219 18.77 37.53 -3.11
N VAL A 220 17.47 37.67 -3.37
CA VAL A 220 16.83 38.95 -3.65
C VAL A 220 17.01 39.82 -2.40
N SER A 221 17.72 40.94 -2.53
CA SER A 221 17.91 41.90 -1.45
C SER A 221 16.61 42.66 -1.19
N MET A 222 16.30 42.92 0.08
CA MET A 222 15.10 43.65 0.50
C MET A 222 15.04 45.10 -0.03
N ASP A 223 16.16 45.64 -0.54
CA ASP A 223 16.21 46.95 -1.19
C ASP A 223 15.51 46.96 -2.57
N ASP A 224 15.51 45.84 -3.31
CA ASP A 224 14.84 45.77 -4.62
C ASP A 224 13.31 45.75 -4.50
N LEU A 225 12.75 45.28 -3.36
CA LEU A 225 11.30 45.31 -3.12
C LEU A 225 10.76 46.71 -2.80
N ARG A 226 11.58 47.65 -2.32
CA ARG A 226 11.11 49.00 -2.02
C ARG A 226 10.86 49.85 -3.28
N GLY A 227 11.48 49.51 -4.41
CA GLY A 227 11.27 50.19 -5.69
C GLY A 227 9.96 49.83 -6.41
N LEU A 228 9.26 48.78 -5.96
CA LEU A 228 8.04 48.26 -6.62
C LEU A 228 6.74 48.66 -5.91
N LEU A 229 6.82 49.40 -4.80
CA LEU A 229 5.63 49.91 -4.11
C LEU A 229 5.23 51.27 -4.68
N PRO A 230 3.98 51.47 -5.14
CA PRO A 230 3.52 52.76 -5.61
C PRO A 230 3.54 53.78 -4.47
N ALA A 231 4.08 54.97 -4.74
CA ALA A 231 4.08 56.07 -3.80
C ALA A 231 2.64 56.42 -3.40
N LYS A 232 2.37 56.39 -2.10
CA LYS A 232 1.09 56.75 -1.52
C LYS A 232 0.86 58.27 -1.71
N PRO A 233 -0.35 58.70 -2.11
CA PRO A 233 -0.66 60.13 -2.23
C PRO A 233 -0.62 60.84 -0.87
#